data_AF-A0A521N215-F1
#
_entry.id   AF-A0A521N215-F1
#
_cell.length_a   1.000
_cell.length_b   1.000
_cell.length_c   1.000
_cell.angle_alpha   90.00
_cell.angle_beta   90.00
_cell.angle_gamma   90.00
#
_symmetry.space_group_name_H-M   'P 1'
#
loop_
_entity.id
_entity.type
_entity.pdbx_description
1 polymer ?
#
loop_
_entity_poly.entity_id
_entity_poly.type
_entity_poly.pdbx_seq_one_letter_code
_entity_poly.pdbx_strand_id
1 'polypeptide(L)'
;MTTKTITKKRVLQIVKKLESINYAKISIAELEKLVNPLLKGYYTSVPIYPPDTYIFRGRICDKPEYLKELTYPPKELVANFGRANDKGRSIFYGTIGKTIPMFELNPSEGDTLAISVWKTNTKMALNHVGFTDEVARELKSTRDFFEYPFADHMRKTSKENVAVYNYLAKVFTQKIPKEKAYLYKLSIAIANKLLGPPMQGIIYPTIAMFGNADNVALEPSFVDKHLQFVSVEFIKIKRTADQGSYDTLDSAVDVDEAGKLVWTGKLLTWDVQGTNSMSFGSGGDHWIVKDGKGKRVDPKPTQEIHPNYTQIEARFHERIDGAMGLTKTYKLDNYGETVTVAATLHLNLRTNEKFVSYYIPVCKDPFLVAASMIKSTDKIFEHGKLVHQKDSRTNEIVLRYEDFVFNNHVYIFSEVHFDFNKLPKPFEDPVELHYTSLRYDI
;
A
#
# COMPACT_ATOMS: atom_id res chain seq x y z
N MET A 1 -7.97 40.35 18.40
CA MET A 1 -8.18 39.86 19.78
C MET A 1 -7.00 38.98 20.15
N THR A 2 -6.19 39.37 21.13
CA THR A 2 -5.11 38.53 21.68
C THR A 2 -5.74 37.39 22.47
N THR A 3 -5.94 36.24 21.83
CA THR A 3 -6.33 35.01 22.52
C THR A 3 -5.22 34.67 23.52
N LYS A 4 -5.50 34.90 24.80
CA LYS A 4 -4.59 34.60 25.91
C LYS A 4 -4.18 33.13 25.84
N THR A 5 -2.90 32.88 25.54
CA THR A 5 -2.33 31.53 25.44
C THR A 5 -2.52 30.78 26.75
N ILE A 6 -2.96 29.53 26.67
CA ILE A 6 -3.07 28.65 27.84
C ILE A 6 -1.68 28.43 28.45
N THR A 7 -1.56 28.42 29.79
CA THR A 7 -0.27 28.15 30.45
C THR A 7 -0.02 26.65 30.60
N LYS A 8 1.24 26.23 30.68
CA LYS A 8 1.60 24.80 30.86
C LYS A 8 0.95 24.20 32.11
N LYS A 9 0.92 24.96 33.22
CA LYS A 9 0.25 24.55 34.47
C LYS A 9 -1.23 24.27 34.23
N ARG A 10 -1.91 25.11 33.44
CA ARG A 10 -3.33 24.91 33.13
C ARG A 10 -3.56 23.72 32.20
N VAL A 11 -2.70 23.51 31.21
CA VAL A 11 -2.71 22.30 30.36
C VAL A 11 -2.65 21.04 31.23
N LEU A 12 -1.66 20.96 32.13
CA LEU A 12 -1.49 19.80 33.02
C LEU A 12 -2.68 19.57 33.96
N GLN A 13 -3.31 20.63 34.46
CA GLN A 13 -4.53 20.52 35.27
C GLN A 13 -5.71 19.93 34.47
N ILE A 14 -5.88 20.36 33.21
CA ILE A 14 -6.94 19.83 32.34
C ILE A 14 -6.66 18.36 32.00
N VAL A 15 -5.42 18.03 31.64
CA VAL A 15 -4.98 16.64 31.39
C VAL A 15 -5.28 15.74 32.58
N LYS A 16 -4.86 16.14 33.80
CA LYS A 16 -5.14 15.39 35.03
C LYS A 16 -6.63 15.20 35.26
N LYS A 17 -7.44 16.24 34.98
CA LYS A 17 -8.90 16.15 35.08
C LYS A 17 -9.44 15.13 34.09
N LEU A 18 -9.04 15.20 32.82
CA LEU A 18 -9.47 14.26 31.77
C LEU A 18 -9.11 12.81 32.14
N GLU A 19 -7.86 12.57 32.54
CA GLU A 19 -7.36 11.24 32.92
C GLU A 19 -8.07 10.64 34.15
N SER A 20 -8.71 11.47 35.00
CA SER A 20 -9.48 10.99 36.16
C SER A 20 -10.93 10.59 35.85
N ILE A 21 -11.40 10.81 34.61
CA ILE A 21 -12.81 10.58 34.23
C ILE A 21 -13.06 9.08 34.01
N ASN A 22 -14.21 8.60 34.49
CA ASN A 22 -14.73 7.30 34.10
C ASN A 22 -15.37 7.36 32.70
N TYR A 23 -14.60 7.01 31.67
CA TYR A 23 -15.05 7.05 30.27
C TYR A 23 -16.23 6.12 29.97
N ALA A 24 -16.48 5.09 30.78
CA ALA A 24 -17.65 4.23 30.58
C ALA A 24 -18.96 4.99 30.81
N LYS A 25 -18.97 5.97 31.74
CA LYS A 25 -20.19 6.68 32.18
C LYS A 25 -20.41 8.04 31.50
N ILE A 26 -19.35 8.72 31.07
CA ILE A 26 -19.47 10.05 30.45
C ILE A 26 -19.90 9.95 28.97
N SER A 27 -20.63 10.94 28.48
CA SER A 27 -20.93 11.08 27.05
C SER A 27 -19.77 11.74 26.27
N ILE A 28 -19.72 11.51 24.96
CA ILE A 28 -18.74 12.17 24.07
C ILE A 28 -18.96 13.69 24.05
N ALA A 29 -20.21 14.15 24.02
CA ALA A 29 -20.54 15.58 24.04
C ALA A 29 -20.05 16.29 25.32
N GLU A 30 -20.10 15.62 26.48
CA GLU A 30 -19.53 16.15 27.72
C GLU A 30 -17.99 16.16 27.67
N LEU A 31 -17.37 15.11 27.13
CA LEU A 31 -15.92 15.07 26.93
C LEU A 31 -15.45 16.20 26.01
N GLU A 32 -16.18 16.49 24.93
CA GLU A 32 -15.86 17.60 24.04
C GLU A 32 -15.86 18.95 24.77
N LYS A 33 -16.82 19.19 25.66
CA LYS A 33 -16.86 20.40 26.49
C LYS A 33 -15.62 20.49 27.41
N LEU A 34 -15.11 19.35 27.87
CA LEU A 34 -13.92 19.27 28.73
C LEU A 34 -12.60 19.35 27.95
N VAL A 35 -12.59 18.92 26.69
CA VAL A 35 -11.45 19.02 25.76
C VAL A 35 -11.32 20.45 25.21
N ASN A 36 -12.42 21.17 25.00
CA ASN A 36 -12.40 22.54 24.43
C ASN A 36 -11.38 23.50 25.08
N PRO A 37 -11.29 23.61 26.42
CA PRO A 37 -10.29 24.47 27.05
C PRO A 37 -8.84 24.09 26.74
N LEU A 38 -8.56 22.81 26.46
CA LEU A 38 -7.23 22.33 26.10
C LEU A 38 -6.81 22.84 24.71
N LEU A 39 -7.75 22.91 23.78
CA LEU A 39 -7.51 23.34 22.39
C LEU A 39 -7.56 24.88 22.23
N LYS A 40 -7.88 25.62 23.30
CA LYS A 40 -7.94 27.09 23.23
C LYS A 40 -6.54 27.67 23.09
N GLY A 41 -6.24 28.24 21.91
CA GLY A 41 -4.92 28.77 21.57
C GLY A 41 -3.91 27.69 21.16
N TYR A 42 -4.34 26.43 21.06
CA TYR A 42 -3.58 25.39 20.37
C TYR A 42 -3.57 25.72 18.87
N TYR A 43 -2.42 25.59 18.25
CA TYR A 43 -2.26 25.71 16.81
C TYR A 43 -1.39 24.57 16.31
N THR A 44 -1.60 24.20 15.05
CA THR A 44 -0.82 23.16 14.40
C THR A 44 -0.39 23.57 13.00
N SER A 45 0.75 23.05 12.57
CA SER A 45 1.05 22.97 11.13
C SER A 45 0.19 21.86 10.54
N VAL A 46 -0.13 21.94 9.25
CA VAL A 46 -1.06 21.02 8.60
C VAL A 46 -0.42 20.55 7.29
N PRO A 47 -0.21 19.24 7.07
CA PRO A 47 0.14 18.74 5.75
C PRO A 47 -0.99 18.99 4.75
N ILE A 48 -0.62 19.53 3.59
CA ILE A 48 -1.51 19.69 2.44
C ILE A 48 -1.02 18.74 1.35
N TYR A 49 -1.77 17.66 1.16
CA TYR A 49 -1.52 16.71 0.09
C TYR A 49 -2.02 17.29 -1.24
N PRO A 50 -1.25 17.16 -2.33
CA PRO A 50 -1.68 17.62 -3.64
C PRO A 50 -2.88 16.78 -4.17
N PRO A 51 -3.54 17.24 -5.25
CA PRO A 51 -4.36 16.34 -6.07
C PRO A 51 -3.55 15.13 -6.54
N ASP A 52 -4.25 14.08 -6.98
CA ASP A 52 -3.68 12.80 -7.36
C ASP A 52 -2.93 12.09 -6.21
N THR A 53 -3.34 12.33 -4.97
CA THR A 53 -2.89 11.56 -3.79
C THR A 53 -3.73 10.29 -3.66
N TYR A 54 -3.07 9.15 -3.46
CA TYR A 54 -3.73 7.85 -3.38
C TYR A 54 -4.00 7.45 -1.94
N ILE A 55 -5.17 6.87 -1.72
CA ILE A 55 -5.63 6.40 -0.42
C ILE A 55 -6.13 4.97 -0.59
N PHE A 56 -5.63 4.09 0.27
CA PHE A 56 -5.94 2.67 0.24
C PHE A 56 -6.88 2.34 1.38
N ARG A 57 -7.83 1.44 1.12
CA ARG A 57 -8.78 0.98 2.14
C ARG A 57 -9.03 -0.50 1.96
N GLY A 58 -8.74 -1.25 3.01
CA GLY A 58 -9.04 -2.67 3.09
C GLY A 58 -10.37 -2.92 3.80
N ARG A 59 -11.02 -4.02 3.45
CA ARG A 59 -12.15 -4.58 4.20
C ARG A 59 -12.07 -6.10 4.16
N ILE A 60 -12.18 -6.76 5.32
CA ILE A 60 -12.45 -8.20 5.38
C ILE A 60 -13.92 -8.40 5.02
N CYS A 61 -14.18 -9.09 3.91
CA CYS A 61 -15.53 -9.33 3.41
C CYS A 61 -15.52 -10.38 2.31
N ASP A 62 -16.69 -10.97 2.05
CA ASP A 62 -16.94 -11.64 0.78
C ASP A 62 -16.77 -10.66 -0.39
N LYS A 63 -16.72 -11.20 -1.62
CA LYS A 63 -16.52 -10.41 -2.83
C LYS A 63 -17.61 -9.33 -2.94
N PRO A 64 -17.25 -8.03 -2.84
CA PRO A 64 -18.24 -6.97 -2.82
C PRO A 64 -18.88 -6.81 -4.19
N GLU A 65 -20.18 -6.51 -4.21
CA GLU A 65 -20.92 -6.35 -5.45
C GLU A 65 -20.99 -4.88 -5.86
N TYR A 66 -21.07 -3.95 -4.90
CA TYR A 66 -21.23 -2.52 -5.15
C TYR A 66 -20.09 -1.69 -4.57
N LEU A 67 -19.77 -0.57 -5.24
CA LEU A 67 -18.74 0.37 -4.79
C LEU A 67 -19.03 0.94 -3.39
N LYS A 68 -20.30 1.14 -3.04
CA LYS A 68 -20.72 1.63 -1.71
C LYS A 68 -20.30 0.71 -0.56
N GLU A 69 -19.94 -0.55 -0.85
CA GLU A 69 -19.42 -1.48 0.15
C GLU A 69 -17.93 -1.27 0.43
N LEU A 70 -17.21 -0.59 -0.48
CA LEU A 70 -15.79 -0.31 -0.37
C LEU A 70 -15.50 1.05 0.27
N THR A 71 -16.46 1.97 0.28
CA THR A 71 -16.33 3.29 0.92
C THR A 71 -16.60 3.23 2.44
N TYR A 72 -16.83 4.38 3.09
CA TYR A 72 -17.25 4.45 4.49
C TYR A 72 -18.61 3.76 4.70
N PRO A 73 -18.83 3.12 5.85
CA PRO A 73 -20.10 2.43 6.12
C PRO A 73 -21.26 3.44 6.26
N PRO A 74 -22.49 3.09 5.86
CA PRO A 74 -23.69 3.84 6.23
C PRO A 74 -23.80 4.02 7.75
N LYS A 75 -24.35 5.16 8.19
CA LYS A 75 -24.35 5.55 9.61
C LYS A 75 -25.02 4.53 10.52
N GLU A 76 -26.08 3.90 10.05
CA GLU A 76 -26.86 2.87 10.73
C GLU A 76 -26.06 1.58 10.98
N LEU A 77 -24.99 1.33 10.21
CA LEU A 77 -24.11 0.17 10.39
C LEU A 77 -22.92 0.48 11.32
N VAL A 78 -22.73 1.73 11.73
CA VAL A 78 -21.66 2.14 12.65
C VAL A 78 -22.08 1.85 14.09
N ALA A 79 -21.96 0.58 14.49
CA ALA A 79 -22.34 0.12 15.83
C ALA A 79 -21.23 0.29 16.89
N ASN A 80 -19.99 0.47 16.47
CA ASN A 80 -18.80 0.45 17.34
C ASN A 80 -18.09 1.80 17.35
N PHE A 81 -17.48 2.12 18.50
CA PHE A 81 -16.55 3.23 18.60
C PHE A 81 -15.26 2.90 17.82
N GLY A 82 -14.78 3.87 17.07
CA GLY A 82 -13.42 3.84 16.52
C GLY A 82 -12.65 5.06 16.97
N ARG A 83 -11.42 5.21 16.46
CA ARG A 83 -10.51 6.26 16.92
C ARG A 83 -11.06 7.67 16.67
N ALA A 84 -11.77 7.85 15.57
CA ALA A 84 -12.35 9.13 15.14
C ALA A 84 -13.87 9.10 14.92
N ASN A 85 -14.55 7.98 15.20
CA ASN A 85 -15.99 7.86 14.96
C ASN A 85 -16.77 7.39 16.20
N ASP A 86 -17.91 8.04 16.42
CA ASP A 86 -18.95 7.61 17.36
C ASP A 86 -19.87 6.56 16.68
N LYS A 87 -20.71 5.90 17.49
CA LYS A 87 -21.84 5.12 16.99
C LYS A 87 -22.77 6.02 16.19
N GLY A 88 -23.21 5.56 15.03
CA GLY A 88 -24.06 6.37 14.15
C GLY A 88 -23.34 7.49 13.40
N ARG A 89 -22.00 7.61 13.49
CA ARG A 89 -21.22 8.59 12.71
C ARG A 89 -20.26 7.87 11.77
N SER A 90 -20.47 8.03 10.48
CA SER A 90 -19.58 7.47 9.45
C SER A 90 -18.30 8.27 9.30
N ILE A 91 -17.18 7.56 9.14
CA ILE A 91 -15.86 8.10 8.80
C ILE A 91 -15.24 7.16 7.78
N PHE A 92 -14.58 7.72 6.77
CA PHE A 92 -13.75 6.93 5.87
C PHE A 92 -12.39 6.73 6.50
N TYR A 93 -12.07 5.48 6.83
CA TYR A 93 -10.74 5.08 7.24
C TYR A 93 -9.98 4.53 6.04
N GLY A 94 -8.77 5.03 5.82
CA GLY A 94 -7.85 4.55 4.80
C GLY A 94 -6.41 4.75 5.24
N THR A 95 -5.49 4.52 4.32
CA THR A 95 -4.05 4.54 4.56
C THR A 95 -3.33 5.17 3.36
N ILE A 96 -2.13 5.71 3.58
CA ILE A 96 -1.32 6.30 2.49
C ILE A 96 -0.51 5.25 1.71
N GLY A 97 -0.42 4.03 2.24
CA GLY A 97 0.28 2.89 1.64
C GLY A 97 -0.63 1.68 1.43
N LYS A 98 -0.35 0.88 0.38
CA LYS A 98 -1.19 -0.23 -0.08
C LYS A 98 -1.16 -1.42 0.87
N THR A 99 -0.05 -1.67 1.54
CA THR A 99 0.14 -2.85 2.40
C THR A 99 -0.45 -2.65 3.80
N ILE A 100 -0.54 -1.40 4.25
CA ILE A 100 -0.99 -1.01 5.59
C ILE A 100 -2.36 -1.59 5.97
N PRO A 101 -3.39 -1.61 5.09
CA PRO A 101 -4.68 -2.20 5.42
C PRO A 101 -4.60 -3.67 5.85
N MET A 102 -3.65 -4.45 5.32
CA MET A 102 -3.47 -5.85 5.74
C MET A 102 -3.02 -5.94 7.20
N PHE A 103 -2.15 -5.04 7.66
CA PHE A 103 -1.71 -4.99 9.05
C PHE A 103 -2.80 -4.46 9.98
N GLU A 104 -3.54 -3.42 9.57
CA GLU A 104 -4.62 -2.83 10.37
C GLU A 104 -5.80 -3.79 10.56
N LEU A 105 -6.13 -4.57 9.54
CA LEU A 105 -7.21 -5.54 9.60
C LEU A 105 -6.81 -6.84 10.30
N ASN A 106 -5.51 -7.17 10.30
CA ASN A 106 -4.96 -8.40 10.86
C ASN A 106 -5.75 -9.65 10.44
N PRO A 107 -5.88 -9.92 9.13
CA PRO A 107 -6.67 -11.03 8.64
C PRO A 107 -5.99 -12.38 8.92
N SER A 108 -6.81 -13.41 9.06
CA SER A 108 -6.39 -14.79 9.26
C SER A 108 -6.17 -15.51 7.92
N GLU A 109 -5.43 -16.61 7.94
CA GLU A 109 -5.32 -17.50 6.78
C GLU A 109 -6.72 -17.96 6.33
N GLY A 110 -6.98 -17.90 5.03
CA GLY A 110 -8.27 -18.22 4.43
C GLY A 110 -9.26 -17.05 4.35
N ASP A 111 -9.04 -15.96 5.09
CA ASP A 111 -9.87 -14.76 4.98
C ASP A 111 -9.82 -14.18 3.56
N THR A 112 -10.91 -13.55 3.16
CA THR A 112 -10.98 -12.77 1.93
C THR A 112 -11.07 -11.27 2.23
N LEU A 113 -10.37 -10.48 1.42
CA LEU A 113 -10.24 -9.04 1.59
C LEU A 113 -10.48 -8.33 0.26
N ALA A 114 -11.16 -7.19 0.32
CA ALA A 114 -11.14 -6.21 -0.74
C ALA A 114 -10.19 -5.07 -0.38
N ILE A 115 -9.18 -4.81 -1.22
CA ILE A 115 -8.29 -3.66 -1.09
C ILE A 115 -8.63 -2.67 -2.22
N SER A 116 -9.31 -1.59 -1.84
CA SER A 116 -9.72 -0.52 -2.76
C SER A 116 -8.71 0.62 -2.77
N VAL A 117 -8.55 1.23 -3.94
CA VAL A 117 -7.66 2.35 -4.22
C VAL A 117 -8.51 3.55 -4.64
N TRP A 118 -8.25 4.68 -4.00
CA TRP A 118 -8.93 5.94 -4.22
C TRP A 118 -7.92 7.03 -4.52
N LYS A 119 -8.29 8.00 -5.34
CA LYS A 119 -7.43 9.11 -5.75
C LYS A 119 -8.11 10.44 -5.47
N THR A 120 -7.38 11.38 -4.87
CA THR A 120 -7.90 12.74 -4.66
C THR A 120 -7.94 13.51 -5.98
N ASN A 121 -9.02 14.26 -6.23
CA ASN A 121 -9.11 15.18 -7.37
C ASN A 121 -8.78 16.64 -6.97
N THR A 122 -8.51 16.88 -5.69
CA THR A 122 -8.21 18.21 -5.12
C THR A 122 -7.17 18.10 -4.01
N LYS A 123 -6.70 19.24 -3.51
CA LYS A 123 -5.80 19.30 -2.35
C LYS A 123 -6.53 18.81 -1.10
N MET A 124 -5.83 18.04 -0.27
CA MET A 124 -6.36 17.49 0.97
C MET A 124 -5.52 17.98 2.15
N ALA A 125 -6.10 18.84 2.99
CA ALA A 125 -5.52 19.32 4.22
C ALA A 125 -5.96 18.44 5.39
N LEU A 126 -4.99 17.83 6.06
CA LEU A 126 -5.23 16.88 7.16
C LEU A 126 -4.64 17.42 8.45
N ASN A 127 -5.46 17.52 9.50
CA ASN A 127 -4.91 17.65 10.84
C ASN A 127 -4.05 16.42 11.15
N HIS A 128 -3.02 16.57 11.98
CA HIS A 128 -2.16 15.45 12.31
C HIS A 128 -2.08 15.23 13.81
N VAL A 129 -2.07 13.95 14.22
CA VAL A 129 -1.96 13.55 15.62
C VAL A 129 -1.08 12.31 15.71
N GLY A 130 -0.20 12.24 16.72
CA GLY A 130 0.62 11.06 16.96
C GLY A 130 2.07 11.15 16.48
N PHE A 131 2.46 12.21 15.78
CA PHE A 131 3.84 12.38 15.30
C PHE A 131 4.70 13.08 16.36
N THR A 132 5.04 12.38 17.44
CA THR A 132 5.88 12.88 18.54
C THR A 132 7.01 11.91 18.90
N ASP A 133 8.06 12.43 19.52
CA ASP A 133 9.19 11.64 20.07
C ASP A 133 8.70 10.53 21.01
N GLU A 134 7.69 10.83 21.82
CA GLU A 134 7.13 9.90 22.81
C GLU A 134 6.45 8.73 22.12
N VAL A 135 5.60 9.00 21.12
CA VAL A 135 4.93 7.95 20.34
C VAL A 135 5.95 7.12 19.56
N ALA A 136 6.94 7.75 18.92
CA ALA A 136 7.98 7.03 18.17
C ALA A 136 8.71 6.03 19.09
N ARG A 137 9.08 6.43 20.31
CA ARG A 137 9.69 5.53 21.30
C ARG A 137 8.74 4.44 21.79
N GLU A 138 7.51 4.78 22.15
CA GLU A 138 6.52 3.82 22.67
C GLU A 138 6.18 2.74 21.64
N LEU A 139 6.02 3.14 20.39
CA LEU A 139 5.75 2.21 19.29
C LEU A 139 7.00 1.48 18.80
N LYS A 140 8.20 1.95 19.17
CA LYS A 140 9.50 1.49 18.62
C LYS A 140 9.57 1.68 17.11
N SER A 141 9.12 2.85 16.65
CA SER A 141 9.18 3.26 15.24
C SER A 141 10.63 3.30 14.77
N THR A 142 10.88 2.77 13.57
CA THR A 142 12.15 2.93 12.86
C THR A 142 12.17 4.18 12.00
N ARG A 143 11.00 4.78 11.74
CA ARG A 143 10.85 6.08 11.05
C ARG A 143 11.14 7.24 11.99
N ASP A 144 11.89 8.22 11.52
CA ASP A 144 11.98 9.54 12.16
C ASP A 144 10.75 10.38 11.77
N PHE A 145 9.86 10.63 12.73
CA PHE A 145 8.66 11.45 12.49
C PHE A 145 8.99 12.91 12.15
N PHE A 146 10.19 13.40 12.45
CA PHE A 146 10.58 14.79 12.17
C PHE A 146 11.12 15.01 10.75
N GLU A 147 11.23 13.95 9.95
CA GLU A 147 11.35 14.11 8.49
C GLU A 147 10.12 14.79 7.89
N TYR A 148 8.96 14.71 8.58
CA TYR A 148 7.78 15.49 8.23
C TYR A 148 7.91 16.94 8.70
N PRO A 149 7.90 17.93 7.78
CA PRO A 149 8.03 19.34 8.15
C PRO A 149 6.96 19.83 9.14
N PHE A 150 5.74 19.28 9.04
CA PHE A 150 4.66 19.61 9.96
C PHE A 150 4.95 19.13 11.40
N ALA A 151 5.55 17.94 11.56
CA ALA A 151 5.86 17.38 12.87
C ALA A 151 7.07 18.07 13.52
N ASP A 152 8.12 18.36 12.73
CA ASP A 152 9.28 19.12 13.22
C ASP A 152 8.89 20.54 13.63
N HIS A 153 8.01 21.19 12.87
CA HIS A 153 7.44 22.49 13.27
C HIS A 153 6.78 22.39 14.65
N MET A 154 5.94 21.36 14.86
CA MET A 154 5.24 21.19 16.13
C MET A 154 6.16 21.01 17.32
N ARG A 155 7.27 20.27 17.18
CA ARG A 155 8.29 20.11 18.23
C ARG A 155 8.94 21.44 18.62
N LYS A 156 9.04 22.39 17.69
CA LYS A 156 9.68 23.70 17.86
C LYS A 156 8.72 24.80 18.32
N THR A 157 7.44 24.49 18.54
CA THR A 157 6.44 25.44 19.06
C THR A 157 6.63 25.73 20.56
N SER A 158 5.74 26.51 21.16
CA SER A 158 5.79 26.80 22.59
C SER A 158 5.65 25.53 23.44
N LYS A 159 6.24 25.53 24.65
CA LYS A 159 6.19 24.39 25.58
C LYS A 159 4.75 23.98 25.92
N GLU A 160 3.83 24.93 25.91
CA GLU A 160 2.39 24.71 26.12
C GLU A 160 1.75 23.97 24.95
N ASN A 161 2.06 24.40 23.72
CA ASN A 161 1.54 23.77 22.51
C ASN A 161 2.08 22.34 22.34
N VAL A 162 3.37 22.14 22.62
CA VAL A 162 4.00 20.81 22.67
C VAL A 162 3.35 19.92 23.73
N ALA A 163 3.04 20.44 24.92
CA ALA A 163 2.38 19.67 25.97
C ALA A 163 0.96 19.24 25.57
N VAL A 164 0.20 20.10 24.89
CA VAL A 164 -1.11 19.73 24.31
C VAL A 164 -0.91 18.65 23.24
N TYR A 165 0.00 18.89 22.29
CA TYR A 165 0.23 17.98 21.16
C TYR A 165 0.65 16.57 21.61
N ASN A 166 1.57 16.46 22.58
CA ASN A 166 1.97 15.16 23.14
C ASN A 166 0.81 14.44 23.84
N TYR A 167 -0.06 15.17 24.54
CA TYR A 167 -1.25 14.56 25.13
C TYR A 167 -2.24 14.06 24.08
N LEU A 168 -2.52 14.85 23.03
CA LEU A 168 -3.37 14.42 21.92
C LEU A 168 -2.79 13.17 21.24
N ALA A 169 -1.48 13.18 20.99
CA ALA A 169 -0.74 12.05 20.42
C ALA A 169 -0.92 10.79 21.27
N LYS A 170 -0.61 10.86 22.58
CA LYS A 170 -0.80 9.76 23.54
C LYS A 170 -2.22 9.20 23.52
N VAL A 171 -3.25 10.04 23.45
CA VAL A 171 -4.64 9.57 23.41
C VAL A 171 -4.93 8.85 22.10
N PHE A 172 -4.47 9.39 20.97
CA PHE A 172 -4.74 8.82 19.66
C PHE A 172 -3.94 7.56 19.37
N THR A 173 -2.78 7.33 20.00
CA THR A 173 -1.92 6.17 19.69
C THR A 173 -2.00 5.05 20.72
N GLN A 174 -2.97 5.10 21.62
CA GLN A 174 -3.23 4.02 22.58
C GLN A 174 -3.73 2.74 21.90
N LYS A 175 -3.15 1.61 22.33
CA LYS A 175 -3.66 0.25 22.10
C LYS A 175 -4.85 0.02 23.02
N ILE A 176 -6.05 0.00 22.45
CA ILE A 176 -7.31 -0.20 23.19
C ILE A 176 -7.86 -1.60 22.85
N PRO A 177 -7.98 -2.49 23.84
CA PRO A 177 -8.65 -3.78 23.65
C PRO A 177 -10.12 -3.61 23.26
N LYS A 178 -10.67 -4.57 22.49
CA LYS A 178 -12.03 -4.51 21.94
C LYS A 178 -13.10 -4.37 23.02
N GLU A 179 -12.93 -5.05 24.15
CA GLU A 179 -13.83 -5.01 25.31
C GLU A 179 -13.78 -3.67 26.07
N LYS A 180 -12.76 -2.84 25.81
CA LYS A 180 -12.60 -1.50 26.37
C LYS A 180 -12.82 -0.40 25.33
N ALA A 181 -13.60 -0.66 24.28
CA ALA A 181 -13.90 0.30 23.22
C ALA A 181 -14.45 1.66 23.75
N TYR A 182 -15.05 1.71 24.94
CA TYR A 182 -15.48 2.97 25.57
C TYR A 182 -14.32 3.96 25.84
N LEU A 183 -13.06 3.49 25.86
CA LEU A 183 -11.88 4.35 25.98
C LEU A 183 -11.67 5.22 24.73
N TYR A 184 -12.21 4.83 23.56
CA TYR A 184 -12.17 5.66 22.35
C TYR A 184 -12.97 6.96 22.48
N LYS A 185 -13.89 7.08 23.45
CA LYS A 185 -14.70 8.31 23.59
C LYS A 185 -13.85 9.59 23.70
N LEU A 186 -12.67 9.52 24.33
CA LEU A 186 -11.78 10.68 24.40
C LEU A 186 -11.12 10.99 23.05
N SER A 187 -10.63 9.98 22.32
CA SER A 187 -10.07 10.20 20.98
C SER A 187 -11.14 10.70 20.00
N ILE A 188 -12.39 10.21 20.12
CA ILE A 188 -13.53 10.70 19.34
C ILE A 188 -13.82 12.16 19.67
N ALA A 189 -13.87 12.53 20.95
CA ALA A 189 -14.09 13.93 21.36
C ALA A 189 -13.00 14.87 20.83
N ILE A 190 -11.74 14.41 20.79
CA ILE A 190 -10.63 15.13 20.17
C ILE A 190 -10.83 15.21 18.65
N ALA A 191 -11.13 14.09 17.99
CA ALA A 191 -11.36 14.03 16.55
C ALA A 191 -12.47 14.97 16.11
N ASN A 192 -13.57 15.05 16.86
CA ASN A 192 -14.69 15.96 16.59
C ASN A 192 -14.30 17.44 16.64
N LYS A 193 -13.17 17.81 17.27
CA LYS A 193 -12.63 19.18 17.26
C LYS A 193 -11.58 19.42 16.20
N LEU A 194 -10.95 18.36 15.70
CA LEU A 194 -9.93 18.42 14.66
C LEU A 194 -10.52 18.16 13.26
N LEU A 195 -11.66 17.49 13.17
CA LEU A 195 -12.38 17.26 11.92
C LEU A 195 -13.34 18.41 11.63
N GLY A 196 -13.52 18.70 10.34
CA GLY A 196 -14.44 19.70 9.83
C GLY A 196 -13.73 20.84 9.11
N PRO A 197 -14.45 21.60 8.25
CA PRO A 197 -13.84 22.64 7.44
C PRO A 197 -13.03 23.64 8.27
N PRO A 198 -11.83 24.04 7.82
CA PRO A 198 -11.24 23.76 6.51
C PRO A 198 -10.47 22.43 6.40
N MET A 199 -10.49 21.57 7.43
CA MET A 199 -9.77 20.30 7.47
C MET A 199 -10.63 19.15 6.93
N GLN A 200 -10.08 18.36 6.02
CA GLN A 200 -10.79 17.26 5.37
C GLN A 200 -10.71 15.94 6.15
N GLY A 201 -9.76 15.86 7.08
CA GLY A 201 -9.50 14.64 7.82
C GLY A 201 -8.40 14.78 8.86
N ILE A 202 -8.03 13.64 9.44
CA ILE A 202 -6.90 13.48 10.36
C ILE A 202 -5.95 12.42 9.80
N ILE A 203 -4.65 12.69 9.82
CA ILE A 203 -3.58 11.70 9.60
C ILE A 203 -2.95 11.32 10.93
N TYR A 204 -2.65 10.03 11.12
CA TYR A 204 -2.01 9.51 12.33
C TYR A 204 -1.20 8.25 12.06
N PRO A 205 -0.12 7.98 12.81
CA PRO A 205 0.69 6.77 12.62
C PRO A 205 -0.12 5.48 12.87
N THR A 206 0.16 4.44 12.10
CA THR A 206 -0.38 3.09 12.37
C THR A 206 0.18 2.51 13.66
N ILE A 207 -0.70 1.98 14.51
CA ILE A 207 -0.26 1.23 15.69
C ILE A 207 0.12 -0.20 15.32
N ALA A 208 -0.54 -0.77 14.30
CA ALA A 208 -0.34 -2.13 13.84
C ALA A 208 1.06 -2.33 13.23
N MET A 209 1.63 -1.31 12.58
CA MET A 209 3.00 -1.33 12.07
C MET A 209 3.97 -0.45 12.88
N PHE A 210 3.79 -0.37 14.20
CA PHE A 210 4.78 0.26 15.09
C PHE A 210 5.10 1.72 14.75
N GLY A 211 4.15 2.46 14.15
CA GLY A 211 4.33 3.86 13.75
C GLY A 211 5.02 4.06 12.40
N ASN A 212 5.37 3.00 11.67
CA ASN A 212 6.15 3.07 10.43
C ASN A 212 5.32 3.35 9.16
N ALA A 213 4.04 3.66 9.31
CA ALA A 213 3.14 3.99 8.23
C ALA A 213 2.02 4.91 8.73
N ASP A 214 1.19 5.44 7.83
CA ASP A 214 0.16 6.43 8.18
C ASP A 214 -1.25 5.99 7.77
N ASN A 215 -2.17 6.16 8.72
CA ASN A 215 -3.60 6.06 8.54
C ASN A 215 -4.21 7.44 8.34
N VAL A 216 -5.33 7.48 7.63
CA VAL A 216 -6.17 8.66 7.48
C VAL A 216 -7.61 8.36 7.88
N ALA A 217 -8.24 9.34 8.53
CA ALA A 217 -9.66 9.38 8.83
C ALA A 217 -10.26 10.61 8.15
N LEU A 218 -11.11 10.41 7.14
CA LEU A 218 -11.66 11.48 6.30
C LEU A 218 -13.16 11.68 6.56
N GLU A 219 -13.60 12.93 6.45
CA GLU A 219 -15.01 13.28 6.47
C GLU A 219 -15.73 12.73 5.22
N PRO A 220 -16.89 12.07 5.38
CA PRO A 220 -17.70 11.56 4.26
C PRO A 220 -17.94 12.57 3.14
N SER A 221 -18.23 13.82 3.51
CA SER A 221 -18.49 14.90 2.54
C SER A 221 -17.29 15.24 1.65
N PHE A 222 -16.06 14.99 2.13
CA PHE A 222 -14.87 15.12 1.29
C PHE A 222 -14.74 13.91 0.37
N VAL A 223 -14.95 12.70 0.90
CA VAL A 223 -14.87 11.44 0.14
C VAL A 223 -15.81 11.49 -1.07
N ASP A 224 -17.08 11.82 -0.85
CA ASP A 224 -18.11 11.82 -1.90
C ASP A 224 -17.81 12.80 -3.04
N LYS A 225 -17.13 13.91 -2.74
CA LYS A 225 -16.88 14.99 -3.70
C LYS A 225 -15.51 14.90 -4.35
N HIS A 226 -14.54 14.34 -3.64
CA HIS A 226 -13.13 14.54 -3.92
C HIS A 226 -12.29 13.27 -4.01
N LEU A 227 -12.84 12.11 -3.65
CA LEU A 227 -12.21 10.83 -3.93
C LEU A 227 -12.83 10.19 -5.17
N GLN A 228 -11.97 9.77 -6.07
CA GLN A 228 -12.30 8.98 -7.24
C GLN A 228 -11.87 7.54 -7.00
N PHE A 229 -12.78 6.60 -7.25
CA PHE A 229 -12.42 5.19 -7.28
C PHE A 229 -11.41 4.95 -8.42
N VAL A 230 -10.36 4.19 -8.14
CA VAL A 230 -9.33 3.81 -9.13
C VAL A 230 -9.42 2.32 -9.42
N SER A 231 -9.39 1.50 -8.38
CA SER A 231 -9.44 0.06 -8.52
C SER A 231 -9.78 -0.65 -7.21
N VAL A 232 -10.12 -1.92 -7.29
CA VAL A 232 -10.17 -2.85 -6.16
C VAL A 232 -9.55 -4.17 -6.57
N GLU A 233 -8.79 -4.77 -5.66
CA GLU A 233 -8.35 -6.16 -5.73
C GLU A 233 -9.11 -6.96 -4.67
N PHE A 234 -9.70 -8.08 -5.08
CA PHE A 234 -10.27 -9.07 -4.17
C PHE A 234 -9.26 -10.18 -3.98
N ILE A 235 -8.79 -10.37 -2.75
CA ILE A 235 -7.68 -11.25 -2.42
C ILE A 235 -8.08 -12.30 -1.40
N LYS A 236 -7.36 -13.42 -1.37
CA LYS A 236 -7.44 -14.46 -0.34
C LYS A 236 -6.11 -14.59 0.38
N ILE A 237 -6.15 -14.56 1.70
CA ILE A 237 -4.95 -14.67 2.53
C ILE A 237 -4.47 -16.13 2.52
N LYS A 238 -3.25 -16.36 2.03
CA LYS A 238 -2.61 -17.69 2.02
C LYS A 238 -1.84 -17.97 3.30
N ARG A 239 -1.17 -16.95 3.82
CA ARG A 239 -0.47 -16.97 5.12
C ARG A 239 -0.64 -15.60 5.76
N THR A 240 -0.52 -15.55 7.08
CA THR A 240 -0.76 -14.34 7.88
C THR A 240 0.02 -13.12 7.36
N ALA A 241 -0.52 -11.92 7.65
CA ALA A 241 -0.06 -10.64 7.07
C ALA A 241 1.44 -10.32 7.31
N ASP A 242 2.07 -10.93 8.31
CA ASP A 242 3.51 -10.85 8.57
C ASP A 242 4.37 -11.56 7.52
N GLN A 243 3.81 -12.53 6.78
CA GLN A 243 4.46 -13.26 5.69
C GLN A 243 4.03 -12.80 4.30
N GLY A 244 3.13 -11.80 4.20
CA GLY A 244 2.83 -11.07 2.97
C GLY A 244 2.23 -11.87 1.80
N SER A 245 1.78 -13.11 2.01
CA SER A 245 1.34 -13.99 0.93
C SER A 245 -0.19 -14.04 0.81
N TYR A 246 -0.69 -13.57 -0.33
CA TYR A 246 -2.11 -13.64 -0.71
C TYR A 246 -2.25 -13.97 -2.19
N ASP A 247 -3.39 -14.53 -2.55
CA ASP A 247 -3.82 -14.69 -3.94
C ASP A 247 -4.76 -13.57 -4.33
N THR A 248 -4.50 -12.90 -5.44
CA THR A 248 -5.50 -12.03 -6.05
C THR A 248 -6.50 -12.89 -6.82
N LEU A 249 -7.74 -12.92 -6.36
CA LEU A 249 -8.84 -13.69 -6.93
C LEU A 249 -9.53 -12.95 -8.09
N ASP A 250 -9.61 -11.61 -8.00
CA ASP A 250 -10.24 -10.77 -9.02
C ASP A 250 -9.83 -9.30 -8.85
N SER A 251 -10.10 -8.48 -9.87
CA SER A 251 -9.99 -7.03 -9.78
C SER A 251 -11.08 -6.31 -10.59
N ALA A 252 -11.38 -5.08 -10.17
CA ALA A 252 -12.23 -4.16 -10.92
C ALA A 252 -11.59 -2.78 -10.94
N VAL A 253 -11.73 -2.07 -12.06
CA VAL A 253 -11.30 -0.66 -12.23
C VAL A 253 -12.47 0.25 -12.61
N ASP A 254 -13.66 -0.32 -12.76
CA ASP A 254 -14.84 0.38 -13.26
C ASP A 254 -16.10 -0.03 -12.50
N VAL A 255 -17.12 0.83 -12.59
CA VAL A 255 -18.43 0.65 -11.98
C VAL A 255 -19.51 0.97 -13.01
N ASP A 256 -20.57 0.19 -13.04
CA ASP A 256 -21.70 0.47 -13.92
C ASP A 256 -22.55 1.65 -13.41
N GLU A 257 -23.58 2.02 -14.18
CA GLU A 257 -24.49 3.11 -13.84
C GLU A 257 -25.25 2.89 -12.51
N ALA A 258 -25.40 1.63 -12.06
CA ALA A 258 -25.99 1.28 -10.78
C ALA A 258 -24.98 1.26 -9.62
N GLY A 259 -23.71 1.53 -9.90
CA GLY A 259 -22.61 1.47 -8.93
C GLY A 259 -22.15 0.05 -8.61
N LYS A 260 -22.49 -0.94 -9.44
CA LYS A 260 -22.01 -2.33 -9.34
C LYS A 260 -20.59 -2.40 -9.88
N LEU A 261 -19.72 -3.11 -9.17
CA LEU A 261 -18.33 -3.32 -9.57
C LEU A 261 -18.28 -4.22 -10.81
N VAL A 262 -17.57 -3.76 -11.84
CA VAL A 262 -17.32 -4.53 -13.07
C VAL A 262 -16.09 -5.40 -12.84
N TRP A 263 -16.30 -6.54 -12.19
CA TRP A 263 -15.26 -7.54 -11.96
C TRP A 263 -14.79 -8.17 -13.27
N THR A 264 -13.47 -8.30 -13.41
CA THR A 264 -12.86 -8.63 -14.70
C THR A 264 -12.45 -10.09 -14.82
N GLY A 265 -12.31 -10.80 -13.70
CA GLY A 265 -11.64 -12.10 -13.63
C GLY A 265 -10.14 -12.02 -13.90
N LYS A 266 -9.54 -10.83 -13.70
CA LYS A 266 -8.19 -10.51 -14.17
C LYS A 266 -7.37 -9.83 -13.09
N LEU A 267 -6.04 -9.91 -13.25
CA LEU A 267 -5.11 -9.15 -12.45
C LEU A 267 -4.98 -7.72 -12.97
N LEU A 268 -4.56 -6.82 -12.09
CA LEU A 268 -4.21 -5.46 -12.45
C LEU A 268 -2.78 -5.43 -12.98
N THR A 269 -2.59 -4.82 -14.16
CA THR A 269 -1.29 -4.61 -14.80
C THR A 269 -1.18 -3.18 -15.31
N TRP A 270 0.02 -2.77 -15.74
CA TRP A 270 0.21 -1.52 -16.46
C TRP A 270 0.46 -1.82 -17.93
N ASP A 271 -0.41 -1.28 -18.77
CA ASP A 271 -0.22 -1.37 -20.21
C ASP A 271 0.87 -0.39 -20.66
N VAL A 272 1.96 -0.95 -21.18
CA VAL A 272 3.14 -0.19 -21.65
C VAL A 272 2.99 0.21 -23.12
N GLN A 273 1.92 -0.21 -23.80
CA GLN A 273 1.76 0.04 -25.23
C GLN A 273 1.50 1.53 -25.51
N GLY A 274 2.36 2.14 -26.32
CA GLY A 274 2.19 3.50 -26.83
C GLY A 274 2.96 4.60 -26.08
N THR A 275 3.70 4.28 -25.02
CA THR A 275 4.62 5.23 -24.37
C THR A 275 6.06 4.92 -24.74
N ASN A 276 6.80 5.91 -25.26
CA ASN A 276 8.22 5.77 -25.59
C ASN A 276 9.11 5.54 -24.36
N SER A 277 8.60 5.82 -23.16
CA SER A 277 9.27 5.52 -21.89
C SER A 277 8.26 5.45 -20.74
N MET A 278 8.52 4.56 -19.78
CA MET A 278 7.90 4.57 -18.45
C MET A 278 8.99 4.49 -17.40
N SER A 279 8.73 5.05 -16.22
CA SER A 279 9.59 4.88 -15.05
C SER A 279 8.81 4.16 -13.95
N PHE A 280 9.48 3.20 -13.32
CA PHE A 280 9.00 2.50 -12.15
C PHE A 280 9.72 3.08 -10.95
N GLY A 281 8.98 3.44 -9.91
CA GLY A 281 9.55 3.94 -8.66
C GLY A 281 8.80 3.37 -7.47
N SER A 282 9.47 3.38 -6.31
CA SER A 282 8.80 3.11 -5.05
C SER A 282 8.02 4.35 -4.60
N GLY A 283 6.72 4.18 -4.37
CA GLY A 283 5.84 5.15 -3.74
C GLY A 283 5.59 4.80 -2.28
N GLY A 284 6.63 4.80 -1.45
CA GLY A 284 6.55 4.28 -0.09
C GLY A 284 6.56 2.76 -0.07
N ASP A 285 5.40 2.12 0.10
CA ASP A 285 5.26 0.66 0.24
C ASP A 285 4.69 -0.04 -1.01
N HIS A 286 4.47 0.71 -2.09
CA HIS A 286 3.91 0.18 -3.33
C HIS A 286 4.62 0.75 -4.56
N TRP A 287 4.51 0.03 -5.68
CA TRP A 287 5.05 0.48 -6.95
C TRP A 287 4.19 1.57 -7.56
N ILE A 288 4.86 2.60 -8.07
CA ILE A 288 4.27 3.64 -8.90
C ILE A 288 4.87 3.53 -10.29
N VAL A 289 4.00 3.44 -11.30
CA VAL A 289 4.38 3.55 -12.70
C VAL A 289 4.09 4.96 -13.15
N LYS A 290 5.05 5.61 -13.81
CA LYS A 290 4.91 6.94 -14.42
C LYS A 290 5.17 6.87 -15.91
N ASP A 291 4.40 7.62 -16.70
CA ASP A 291 4.64 7.78 -18.13
C ASP A 291 5.91 8.62 -18.41
N GLY A 292 6.27 8.78 -19.68
CA GLY A 292 7.44 9.57 -20.10
C GLY A 292 7.36 11.07 -19.77
N LYS A 293 6.23 11.55 -19.25
CA LYS A 293 6.05 12.93 -18.72
C LYS A 293 6.10 12.98 -17.20
N GLY A 294 6.36 11.85 -16.53
CA GLY A 294 6.39 11.73 -15.08
C GLY A 294 5.01 11.62 -14.43
N LYS A 295 3.92 11.49 -15.21
CA LYS A 295 2.56 11.35 -14.67
C LYS A 295 2.31 9.89 -14.29
N ARG A 296 1.74 9.65 -13.10
CA ARG A 296 1.37 8.31 -12.65
C ARG A 296 0.35 7.67 -13.61
N VAL A 297 0.58 6.41 -13.96
CA VAL A 297 -0.31 5.55 -14.75
C VAL A 297 -1.08 4.65 -13.80
N ASP A 298 -2.41 4.74 -13.86
CA ASP A 298 -3.28 3.84 -13.10
C ASP A 298 -3.31 2.45 -13.75
N PRO A 299 -3.35 1.38 -12.95
CA PRO A 299 -3.37 0.03 -13.49
C PRO A 299 -4.68 -0.23 -14.24
N LYS A 300 -4.63 -1.17 -15.18
CA LYS A 300 -5.77 -1.69 -15.94
C LYS A 300 -5.85 -3.20 -15.78
N PRO A 301 -7.03 -3.82 -15.94
CA PRO A 301 -7.15 -5.27 -16.04
C PRO A 301 -6.27 -5.79 -17.19
N THR A 302 -5.69 -6.98 -17.02
CA THR A 302 -4.91 -7.64 -18.09
C THR A 302 -5.75 -7.83 -19.37
N GLN A 303 -5.11 -7.99 -20.53
CA GLN A 303 -5.86 -8.33 -21.75
C GLN A 303 -6.36 -9.79 -21.69
N GLU A 304 -5.61 -10.67 -21.04
CA GLU A 304 -5.94 -12.08 -20.87
C GLU A 304 -6.76 -12.31 -19.58
N ILE A 305 -7.81 -13.13 -19.66
CA ILE A 305 -8.43 -13.73 -18.48
C ILE A 305 -7.42 -14.75 -17.99
N HIS A 306 -6.79 -14.50 -16.85
CA HIS A 306 -5.86 -15.48 -16.31
C HIS A 306 -6.69 -16.68 -15.83
N PRO A 307 -6.55 -17.87 -16.42
CA PRO A 307 -7.08 -19.07 -15.79
C PRO A 307 -6.44 -19.20 -14.41
N ASN A 308 -7.07 -19.97 -13.50
CA ASN A 308 -6.40 -20.41 -12.28
C ASN A 308 -5.04 -20.98 -12.69
N TYR A 309 -3.96 -20.25 -12.39
CA TYR A 309 -2.63 -20.63 -12.78
C TYR A 309 -2.35 -22.06 -12.33
N THR A 310 -1.68 -22.85 -13.17
CA THR A 310 -1.13 -24.12 -12.67
C THR A 310 -0.19 -23.84 -11.50
N GLN A 311 0.07 -24.79 -10.59
CA GLN A 311 0.99 -24.51 -9.47
C GLN A 311 2.38 -24.03 -9.92
N ILE A 312 2.78 -24.37 -11.15
CA ILE A 312 4.03 -23.93 -11.76
C ILE A 312 3.91 -22.49 -12.27
N GLU A 313 2.85 -22.15 -12.98
CA GLU A 313 2.54 -20.76 -13.37
C GLU A 313 2.38 -19.87 -12.15
N ALA A 314 1.67 -20.35 -11.12
CA ALA A 314 1.52 -19.67 -9.86
C ALA A 314 2.89 -19.47 -9.23
N ARG A 315 3.78 -20.47 -9.18
CA ARG A 315 5.17 -20.28 -8.70
C ARG A 315 6.00 -19.31 -9.54
N PHE A 316 5.82 -19.33 -10.86
CA PHE A 316 6.47 -18.40 -11.79
C PHE A 316 5.99 -16.95 -11.55
N HIS A 317 4.71 -16.76 -11.25
CA HIS A 317 4.10 -15.47 -10.94
C HIS A 317 4.24 -15.05 -9.46
N GLU A 318 4.37 -16.01 -8.55
CA GLU A 318 4.38 -15.80 -7.10
C GLU A 318 5.75 -15.36 -6.58
N ARG A 319 6.89 -15.63 -7.25
CA ARG A 319 8.20 -15.43 -6.60
C ARG A 319 9.36 -15.06 -7.52
N ILE A 320 10.02 -13.95 -7.18
CA ILE A 320 10.94 -13.92 -6.02
C ILE A 320 10.49 -12.81 -5.08
N ASP A 321 10.43 -13.12 -3.78
CA ASP A 321 9.98 -12.18 -2.75
C ASP A 321 10.94 -10.98 -2.69
N GLY A 322 10.39 -9.77 -2.86
CA GLY A 322 11.19 -8.54 -2.99
C GLY A 322 11.82 -8.29 -4.38
N ALA A 323 11.46 -9.08 -5.40
CA ALA A 323 11.91 -8.85 -6.78
C ALA A 323 10.81 -8.25 -7.68
N MET A 324 11.21 -7.38 -8.61
CA MET A 324 10.33 -6.82 -9.64
C MET A 324 10.55 -7.55 -10.96
N GLY A 325 9.48 -8.08 -11.55
CA GLY A 325 9.50 -8.76 -12.84
C GLY A 325 8.99 -7.89 -14.01
N LEU A 326 9.76 -7.78 -15.09
CA LEU A 326 9.28 -7.27 -16.39
C LEU A 326 9.05 -8.46 -17.32
N THR A 327 7.79 -8.79 -17.60
CA THR A 327 7.43 -9.92 -18.46
C THR A 327 7.27 -9.49 -19.91
N LYS A 328 7.90 -10.24 -20.81
CA LYS A 328 7.68 -10.19 -22.25
C LYS A 328 7.36 -11.57 -22.76
N THR A 329 6.37 -11.64 -23.63
CA THR A 329 5.93 -12.90 -24.25
C THR A 329 6.59 -13.08 -25.62
N TYR A 330 7.10 -14.27 -25.88
CA TYR A 330 7.72 -14.69 -27.13
C TYR A 330 6.86 -15.77 -27.79
N LYS A 331 6.66 -15.68 -29.09
CA LYS A 331 6.02 -16.75 -29.88
C LYS A 331 7.11 -17.49 -30.65
N LEU A 332 7.21 -18.79 -30.43
CA LEU A 332 8.24 -19.66 -31.02
C LEU A 332 7.57 -20.78 -31.81
N ASP A 333 8.15 -21.17 -32.95
CA ASP A 333 7.76 -22.42 -33.62
C ASP A 333 8.43 -23.61 -32.91
N ASN A 334 7.64 -24.62 -32.61
CA ASN A 334 8.06 -25.87 -31.99
C ASN A 334 7.48 -27.04 -32.80
N TYR A 335 8.18 -27.42 -33.88
CA TYR A 335 7.73 -28.48 -34.79
C TYR A 335 6.32 -28.24 -35.35
N GLY A 336 6.10 -27.05 -35.91
CA GLY A 336 4.83 -26.64 -36.52
C GLY A 336 3.73 -26.27 -35.51
N GLU A 337 4.05 -26.23 -34.22
CA GLU A 337 3.19 -25.66 -33.18
C GLU A 337 3.75 -24.29 -32.75
N THR A 338 2.91 -23.26 -32.67
CA THR A 338 3.33 -21.99 -32.09
C THR A 338 3.20 -22.03 -30.57
N VAL A 339 4.33 -22.03 -29.87
CA VAL A 339 4.41 -22.00 -28.41
C VAL A 339 4.60 -20.57 -27.93
N THR A 340 3.83 -20.17 -26.94
CA THR A 340 3.89 -18.85 -26.31
C THR A 340 4.65 -18.97 -25.00
N VAL A 341 5.82 -18.32 -24.91
CA VAL A 341 6.73 -18.40 -23.76
C VAL A 341 6.79 -17.05 -23.08
N ALA A 342 6.51 -17.00 -21.79
CA ALA A 342 6.73 -15.81 -20.99
C ALA A 342 8.17 -15.78 -20.49
N ALA A 343 8.90 -14.70 -20.77
CA ALA A 343 10.19 -14.40 -20.16
C ALA A 343 10.05 -13.20 -19.24
N THR A 344 10.46 -13.34 -17.99
CA THR A 344 10.39 -12.28 -17.00
C THR A 344 11.80 -11.94 -16.54
N LEU A 345 12.22 -10.68 -16.74
CA LEU A 345 13.43 -10.15 -16.13
C LEU A 345 13.10 -9.70 -14.71
N HIS A 346 13.74 -10.30 -13.72
CA HIS A 346 13.57 -9.99 -12.32
C HIS A 346 14.75 -9.23 -11.76
N LEU A 347 14.45 -8.23 -10.93
CA LEU A 347 15.42 -7.43 -10.20
C LEU A 347 15.12 -7.52 -8.70
N ASN A 348 16.00 -8.16 -7.93
CA ASN A 348 15.92 -8.19 -6.47
C ASN A 348 16.91 -7.17 -5.88
N LEU A 349 16.38 -6.01 -5.49
CA LEU A 349 17.18 -4.91 -4.95
C LEU A 349 17.67 -5.17 -3.52
N ARG A 350 17.07 -6.13 -2.80
CA ARG A 350 17.48 -6.50 -1.44
C ARG A 350 18.69 -7.42 -1.45
N THR A 351 18.71 -8.39 -2.36
CA THR A 351 19.80 -9.37 -2.49
C THR A 351 20.83 -8.99 -3.54
N ASN A 352 20.55 -7.93 -4.30
CA ASN A 352 21.37 -7.51 -5.44
C ASN A 352 21.48 -8.61 -6.51
N GLU A 353 20.36 -9.29 -6.81
CA GLU A 353 20.29 -10.35 -7.81
C GLU A 353 19.49 -9.92 -9.05
N LYS A 354 19.95 -10.37 -10.21
CA LYS A 354 19.30 -10.20 -11.51
C LYS A 354 19.03 -11.56 -12.08
N PHE A 355 17.82 -11.84 -12.54
CA PHE A 355 17.61 -13.13 -13.17
C PHE A 355 16.47 -13.10 -14.16
N VAL A 356 16.56 -13.95 -15.18
CA VAL A 356 15.47 -14.13 -16.13
C VAL A 356 14.79 -15.45 -15.81
N SER A 357 13.48 -15.42 -15.63
CA SER A 357 12.69 -16.63 -15.56
C SER A 357 11.98 -16.87 -16.89
N TYR A 358 12.00 -18.10 -17.38
CA TYR A 358 11.20 -18.55 -18.50
C TYR A 358 10.10 -19.47 -18.01
N TYR A 359 8.87 -19.23 -18.44
CA TYR A 359 7.75 -20.16 -18.28
C TYR A 359 7.49 -20.86 -19.61
N ILE A 360 7.69 -22.18 -19.62
CA ILE A 360 7.53 -23.05 -20.77
C ILE A 360 6.26 -23.87 -20.56
N PRO A 361 5.17 -23.58 -21.29
CA PRO A 361 3.95 -24.37 -21.21
C PRO A 361 4.16 -25.75 -21.86
N VAL A 362 3.17 -26.63 -21.72
CA VAL A 362 3.14 -27.91 -22.44
C VAL A 362 3.28 -27.68 -23.95
N CYS A 363 4.27 -28.32 -24.56
CA CYS A 363 4.52 -28.31 -26.00
C CYS A 363 5.24 -29.59 -26.45
N LYS A 364 5.36 -29.81 -27.77
CA LYS A 364 5.97 -31.04 -28.33
C LYS A 364 7.42 -31.26 -27.92
N ASP A 365 8.22 -30.20 -27.90
CA ASP A 365 9.63 -30.24 -27.50
C ASP A 365 9.97 -29.05 -26.59
N PRO A 366 9.71 -29.17 -25.27
CA PRO A 366 10.01 -28.13 -24.30
C PRO A 366 11.52 -27.89 -24.12
N PHE A 367 12.35 -28.88 -24.46
CA PHE A 367 13.80 -28.76 -24.40
C PHE A 367 14.32 -27.79 -25.47
N LEU A 368 13.84 -27.91 -26.72
CA LEU A 368 14.20 -27.00 -27.80
C LEU A 368 13.77 -25.56 -27.48
N VAL A 369 12.58 -25.39 -26.88
CA VAL A 369 12.09 -24.09 -26.42
C VAL A 369 13.01 -23.52 -25.35
N ALA A 370 13.32 -24.29 -24.30
CA ALA A 370 14.21 -23.90 -23.23
C ALA A 370 15.59 -23.46 -23.75
N ALA A 371 16.21 -24.30 -24.60
CA ALA A 371 17.52 -24.02 -25.19
C ALA A 371 17.52 -22.73 -26.03
N SER A 372 16.44 -22.45 -26.75
CA SER A 372 16.29 -21.24 -27.58
C SER A 372 16.16 -19.98 -26.73
N MET A 373 15.43 -20.05 -25.61
CA MET A 373 15.30 -18.95 -24.66
C MET A 373 16.61 -18.67 -23.92
N ILE A 374 17.30 -19.72 -23.46
CA ILE A 374 18.60 -19.61 -22.80
C ILE A 374 19.60 -18.87 -23.71
N LYS A 375 19.70 -19.24 -24.99
CA LYS A 375 20.55 -18.56 -25.98
C LYS A 375 20.18 -17.09 -26.22
N SER A 376 18.94 -16.71 -25.92
CA SER A 376 18.44 -15.35 -26.09
C SER A 376 18.59 -14.50 -24.82
N THR A 377 18.97 -15.09 -23.69
CA THR A 377 19.08 -14.42 -22.38
C THR A 377 20.08 -13.27 -22.42
N ASP A 378 21.21 -13.41 -23.11
CA ASP A 378 22.20 -12.34 -23.24
C ASP A 378 21.59 -11.06 -23.82
N LYS A 379 20.78 -11.21 -24.86
CA LYS A 379 20.07 -10.07 -25.46
C LYS A 379 19.11 -9.45 -24.45
N ILE A 380 18.39 -10.25 -23.65
CA ILE A 380 17.48 -9.74 -22.62
C ILE A 380 18.27 -8.98 -21.54
N PHE A 381 19.44 -9.48 -21.15
CA PHE A 381 20.32 -8.80 -20.22
C PHE A 381 20.97 -7.53 -20.79
N GLU A 382 21.27 -7.50 -22.09
CA GLU A 382 21.86 -6.38 -22.83
C GLU A 382 20.87 -5.26 -23.16
N HIS A 383 19.58 -5.59 -23.39
CA HIS A 383 18.52 -4.60 -23.66
C HIS A 383 18.15 -3.75 -22.44
N GLY A 384 18.81 -3.95 -21.30
CA GLY A 384 18.73 -3.10 -20.11
C GLY A 384 19.63 -1.85 -20.16
N LYS A 385 20.17 -1.44 -21.32
CA LYS A 385 20.99 -0.22 -21.45
C LYS A 385 20.11 1.03 -21.56
N LEU A 386 20.16 1.92 -20.56
CA LEU A 386 19.44 3.21 -20.54
C LEU A 386 20.40 4.38 -20.32
N VAL A 387 20.11 5.52 -20.94
CA VAL A 387 21.04 6.63 -21.16
C VAL A 387 21.13 7.60 -19.97
N HIS A 388 22.32 8.18 -19.76
CA HIS A 388 22.59 9.27 -18.81
C HIS A 388 21.71 10.51 -19.05
N GLN A 389 20.94 10.93 -18.04
CA GLN A 389 20.44 12.31 -18.01
C GLN A 389 20.11 12.74 -16.58
N LYS A 390 20.77 13.81 -16.12
CA LYS A 390 20.56 14.42 -14.81
C LYS A 390 19.28 15.26 -14.88
N ASP A 391 18.28 14.97 -14.03
CA ASP A 391 17.12 15.87 -13.89
C ASP A 391 17.58 17.10 -13.11
N SER A 392 17.72 18.22 -13.81
CA SER A 392 18.20 19.48 -13.25
C SER A 392 17.19 20.19 -12.34
N ARG A 393 15.94 19.71 -12.24
CA ARG A 393 14.84 20.41 -11.56
C ARG A 393 14.54 19.85 -10.18
N THR A 394 14.68 18.54 -9.96
CA THR A 394 14.21 17.90 -8.72
C THR A 394 15.33 17.68 -7.70
N ASN A 395 16.60 17.69 -8.12
CA ASN A 395 17.75 17.35 -7.28
C ASN A 395 17.64 15.96 -6.59
N GLU A 396 16.71 15.11 -7.06
CA GLU A 396 16.53 13.75 -6.56
C GLU A 396 17.66 12.85 -7.07
N ILE A 397 18.25 12.07 -6.16
CA ILE A 397 19.14 10.96 -6.53
C ILE A 397 18.25 9.82 -7.00
N VAL A 398 18.07 9.71 -8.31
CA VAL A 398 17.52 8.48 -8.91
C VAL A 398 18.64 7.45 -8.89
N LEU A 399 18.59 6.50 -7.95
CA LEU A 399 19.50 5.34 -7.92
C LEU A 399 19.35 4.58 -9.23
N ARG A 400 20.45 4.33 -9.93
CA ARG A 400 20.46 3.63 -11.21
C ARG A 400 20.99 2.22 -11.03
N TYR A 401 20.47 1.33 -11.85
CA TYR A 401 20.79 -0.08 -11.81
C TYR A 401 22.28 -0.40 -12.01
N GLU A 402 23.02 0.47 -12.70
CA GLU A 402 24.45 0.30 -12.99
C GLU A 402 25.36 0.42 -11.75
N ASP A 403 24.83 0.98 -10.65
CA ASP A 403 25.55 1.10 -9.37
C ASP A 403 25.61 -0.23 -8.61
N PHE A 404 25.02 -1.28 -9.19
CA PHE A 404 24.81 -2.58 -8.56
C PHE A 404 25.41 -3.69 -9.44
N VAL A 405 26.37 -4.44 -8.88
CA VAL A 405 26.91 -5.65 -9.51
C VAL A 405 25.96 -6.79 -9.20
N PHE A 406 25.15 -7.20 -10.17
CA PHE A 406 24.18 -8.28 -9.96
C PHE A 406 24.76 -9.65 -10.32
N ASN A 407 24.46 -10.64 -9.48
CA ASN A 407 24.59 -12.04 -9.87
C ASN A 407 23.47 -12.36 -10.85
N ASN A 408 23.83 -12.82 -12.05
CA ASN A 408 22.87 -13.21 -13.07
C ASN A 408 22.44 -14.67 -12.82
N HIS A 409 21.14 -14.93 -12.77
CA HIS A 409 20.60 -16.29 -12.74
C HIS A 409 19.61 -16.49 -13.89
N VAL A 410 19.41 -17.75 -14.29
CA VAL A 410 18.34 -18.13 -15.22
C VAL A 410 17.49 -19.19 -14.55
N TYR A 411 16.19 -18.91 -14.44
CA TYR A 411 15.21 -19.83 -13.92
C TYR A 411 14.36 -20.39 -15.05
N ILE A 412 14.17 -21.70 -15.07
CA ILE A 412 13.28 -22.35 -16.04
C ILE A 412 12.18 -23.05 -15.27
N PHE A 413 10.95 -22.61 -15.54
CA PHE A 413 9.72 -23.20 -15.06
C PHE A 413 9.08 -23.92 -16.25
N SER A 414 8.88 -25.22 -16.15
CA SER A 414 8.31 -26.02 -17.23
C SER A 414 7.22 -26.93 -16.70
N GLU A 415 6.09 -26.96 -17.41
CA GLU A 415 5.00 -27.90 -17.13
C GLU A 415 5.30 -29.34 -17.56
N VAL A 416 6.34 -29.52 -18.37
CA VAL A 416 6.77 -30.82 -18.90
C VAL A 416 8.16 -31.14 -18.38
N HIS A 417 8.38 -32.40 -18.02
CA HIS A 417 9.70 -32.87 -17.60
C HIS A 417 10.60 -33.10 -18.82
N PHE A 418 11.81 -32.57 -18.78
CA PHE A 418 12.87 -32.88 -19.73
C PHE A 418 14.23 -32.88 -19.03
N ASP A 419 15.22 -33.54 -19.64
CA ASP A 419 16.55 -33.70 -19.05
C ASP A 419 17.35 -32.39 -19.13
N PHE A 420 17.35 -31.65 -18.02
CA PHE A 420 18.03 -30.37 -17.91
C PHE A 420 19.56 -30.47 -18.06
N ASN A 421 20.16 -31.64 -17.82
CA ASN A 421 21.60 -31.82 -17.99
C ASN A 421 22.04 -31.75 -19.46
N LYS A 422 21.09 -31.89 -20.38
CA LYS A 422 21.33 -31.76 -21.82
C LYS A 422 21.23 -30.32 -22.30
N LEU A 423 20.73 -29.39 -21.46
CA LEU A 423 20.60 -28.00 -21.88
C LEU A 423 21.99 -27.43 -22.17
N PRO A 424 22.11 -26.55 -23.19
CA PRO A 424 23.38 -25.89 -23.44
C PRO A 424 23.81 -25.18 -22.16
N LYS A 425 25.00 -25.51 -21.65
CA LYS A 425 25.60 -24.76 -20.54
C LYS A 425 25.70 -23.32 -21.00
N PRO A 426 24.99 -22.41 -20.34
CA PRO A 426 24.99 -21.06 -20.82
C PRO A 426 26.23 -20.42 -20.18
N PHE A 427 27.06 -19.79 -21.02
CA PHE A 427 28.13 -18.89 -20.61
C PHE A 427 29.46 -19.53 -20.14
N GLU A 428 30.55 -18.77 -20.33
CA GLU A 428 31.91 -19.07 -19.87
C GLU A 428 32.19 -18.53 -18.44
N ASP A 429 31.24 -17.79 -17.82
CA ASP A 429 31.31 -17.14 -16.50
C ASP A 429 29.95 -17.26 -15.73
N PRO A 430 29.86 -17.02 -14.40
CA PRO A 430 28.98 -17.79 -13.50
C PRO A 430 27.53 -17.32 -13.54
N VAL A 431 26.74 -17.86 -14.47
CA VAL A 431 25.28 -17.84 -14.36
C VAL A 431 24.83 -19.18 -13.82
N GLU A 432 24.20 -19.15 -12.65
CA GLU A 432 23.58 -20.35 -12.11
C GLU A 432 22.23 -20.61 -12.77
N LEU A 433 22.07 -21.84 -13.27
CA LEU A 433 20.85 -22.31 -13.88
C LEU A 433 20.01 -23.03 -12.83
N HIS A 434 18.80 -22.52 -12.59
CA HIS A 434 17.87 -23.05 -11.60
C HIS A 434 16.63 -23.62 -12.30
N TYR A 435 16.19 -24.80 -11.89
CA TYR A 435 15.10 -25.54 -12.55
C TYR A 435 14.05 -25.97 -11.55
N THR A 436 12.78 -25.89 -11.95
CA THR A 436 11.68 -26.48 -11.19
C THR A 436 10.68 -27.09 -12.16
N SER A 437 10.47 -28.41 -12.05
CA SER A 437 9.37 -29.14 -12.68
C SER A 437 8.50 -29.74 -11.58
N LEU A 438 7.19 -29.50 -11.57
CA LEU A 438 6.28 -30.26 -10.71
C LEU A 438 5.82 -31.52 -11.46
N ARG A 439 5.96 -32.68 -10.82
CA ARG A 439 5.29 -33.91 -11.25
C ARG A 439 3.78 -33.71 -11.10
N TYR A 440 3.03 -33.91 -12.17
CA TYR A 440 1.74 -34.55 -12.04
C TYR A 440 2.03 -36.06 -12.05
N ASP A 441 2.05 -36.70 -10.88
CA ASP A 441 1.75 -38.13 -10.86
C ASP A 441 0.26 -38.21 -11.26
N ILE A 442 -0.01 -38.56 -12.52
CA ILE A 442 -1.35 -38.92 -13.00
C ILE A 442 -1.64 -40.35 -12.54
#